data_AF-A0A2Z2K6Q1-F1
#
_entry.id   AF-A0A2Z2K6Q1-F1
#
_cell.length_a   1.000
_cell.length_b   1.000
_cell.length_c   1.000
_cell.angle_alpha   90.00
_cell.angle_beta   90.00
_cell.angle_gamma   90.00
#
_symmetry.space_group_name_H-M   'P 1'
#
loop_
_entity.id
_entity.type
_entity.pdbx_description
1 polymer ?
#
loop_
_entity_poly.entity_id
_entity_poly.type
_entity_poly.pdbx_seq_one_letter_code
_entity_poly.pdbx_strand_id
1 'polypeptide(L)'
;MVKKIARILNGLFLILCAFTALFPMLHVLAVSFSSSRSVSVFHWLPSEYNYVQDMSLFSENYIIIAIVASFFIITLILPITEELYFRGFLLARMKWMGKYSVLVNLALFAVYHFWSPWLIVARIVAFLPLFYLVYKKDSLKLGIFVHCLANFTDVIALVMLL
;
A
#
# COMPACT_ATOMS: atom_id res chain seq x y z
N MET A 1 7.90 -21.24 -25.73
CA MET A 1 7.59 -21.22 -24.27
C MET A 1 8.34 -20.11 -23.54
N VAL A 2 9.68 -20.04 -23.65
CA VAL A 2 10.54 -19.04 -23.00
C VAL A 2 10.14 -17.57 -23.26
N LYS A 3 9.86 -17.19 -24.51
CA LYS A 3 9.44 -15.82 -24.89
C LYS A 3 8.09 -15.37 -24.28
N LYS A 4 7.24 -16.31 -23.86
CA LYS A 4 5.94 -16.02 -23.23
C LYS A 4 6.11 -15.78 -21.73
N ILE A 5 6.95 -16.59 -21.08
CA ILE A 5 7.34 -16.44 -19.67
C ILE A 5 8.09 -15.12 -19.47
N ALA A 6 9.09 -14.83 -20.32
CA ALA A 6 9.85 -13.58 -20.27
C ALA A 6 8.95 -12.34 -20.38
N ARG A 7 7.93 -12.35 -21.27
CA ARG A 7 6.98 -11.23 -21.39
C ARG A 7 6.10 -11.06 -20.14
N ILE A 8 5.68 -12.15 -19.51
CA ILE A 8 4.89 -12.08 -18.27
C ILE A 8 5.74 -11.53 -17.12
N LEU A 9 6.97 -12.00 -16.98
CA LEU A 9 7.90 -11.52 -15.96
C LEU A 9 8.27 -10.06 -16.18
N ASN A 10 8.50 -9.65 -17.44
CA ASN A 10 8.83 -8.27 -17.76
C ASN A 10 7.64 -7.32 -17.50
N GLY A 11 6.41 -7.75 -17.80
CA GLY A 11 5.21 -7.01 -17.43
C GLY A 11 5.05 -6.87 -15.92
N LEU A 12 5.21 -7.98 -15.18
CA LEU A 12 5.16 -7.97 -13.71
C LEU A 12 6.21 -7.04 -13.11
N PHE A 13 7.45 -7.08 -13.63
CA PHE A 13 8.54 -6.22 -13.22
C PHE A 13 8.24 -4.74 -13.47
N LEU A 14 7.76 -4.37 -14.67
CA LEU A 14 7.40 -2.99 -14.99
C LEU A 14 6.25 -2.47 -14.13
N ILE A 15 5.28 -3.31 -13.81
CA ILE A 15 4.17 -2.97 -12.90
C ILE A 15 4.67 -2.81 -11.47
N LEU A 16 5.59 -3.67 -11.03
CA LEU A 16 6.27 -3.55 -9.74
C LEU A 16 6.99 -2.21 -9.64
N CYS A 17 7.84 -1.88 -10.63
CA CYS A 17 8.60 -0.64 -10.67
C CYS A 17 7.69 0.58 -10.76
N ALA A 18 6.63 0.51 -11.57
CA ALA A 18 5.64 1.57 -11.64
C ALA A 18 4.93 1.74 -10.30
N PHE A 19 4.58 0.65 -9.61
CA PHE A 19 3.92 0.70 -8.32
C PHE A 19 4.84 1.22 -7.21
N THR A 20 6.07 0.73 -7.13
CA THR A 20 7.07 1.17 -6.15
C THR A 20 7.55 2.59 -6.40
N ALA A 21 7.43 3.14 -7.61
CA ALA A 21 7.73 4.54 -7.89
C ALA A 21 6.50 5.45 -7.71
N LEU A 22 5.33 5.01 -8.17
CA LEU A 22 4.09 5.78 -8.14
C LEU A 22 3.52 5.90 -6.73
N PHE A 23 3.59 4.85 -5.92
CA PHE A 23 3.02 4.87 -4.57
C PHE A 23 3.75 5.89 -3.66
N PRO A 24 5.09 5.91 -3.54
CA PRO A 24 5.78 6.96 -2.77
C PRO A 24 5.53 8.36 -3.32
N MET A 25 5.47 8.53 -4.65
CA MET A 25 5.17 9.84 -5.26
C MET A 25 3.77 10.33 -4.89
N LEU A 26 2.75 9.47 -5.02
CA LEU A 26 1.37 9.79 -4.64
C LEU A 26 1.25 10.00 -3.13
N HIS A 27 2.04 9.28 -2.33
CA HIS A 27 2.10 9.45 -0.88
C HIS A 27 2.66 10.82 -0.52
N VAL A 28 3.81 11.23 -1.07
CA VAL A 28 4.40 12.56 -0.86
C VAL A 28 3.44 13.65 -1.27
N LEU A 29 2.78 13.51 -2.42
CA LEU A 29 1.76 14.48 -2.88
C LEU A 29 0.61 14.56 -1.89
N ALA A 30 0.02 13.42 -1.50
CA ALA A 30 -1.11 13.37 -0.58
C ALA A 30 -0.76 13.90 0.84
N VAL A 31 0.45 13.63 1.33
CA VAL A 31 0.94 14.16 2.61
C VAL A 31 1.25 15.66 2.50
N SER A 32 1.72 16.15 1.36
CA SER A 32 1.92 17.59 1.12
C SER A 32 0.60 18.38 1.16
N PHE A 33 -0.52 17.77 0.78
CA PHE A 33 -1.83 18.36 1.01
C PHE A 33 -2.18 18.41 2.51
N SER A 34 -1.83 17.36 3.27
CA SER A 34 -2.06 17.25 4.71
C SER A 34 -1.32 18.32 5.53
N SER A 35 -0.05 18.59 5.22
CA SER A 35 0.85 19.34 6.11
C SER A 35 0.71 20.87 6.11
N SER A 36 -0.20 21.47 5.33
CA SER A 36 -0.41 22.94 5.42
C SER A 36 -1.76 23.49 4.93
N ARG A 37 -2.65 22.69 4.31
CA ARG A 37 -3.94 23.18 3.77
C ARG A 37 -5.16 22.28 4.01
N SER A 38 -5.01 21.13 4.65
CA SER A 38 -6.13 20.18 4.91
C SER A 38 -6.91 20.41 6.22
N VAL A 39 -6.56 21.41 7.01
CA VAL A 39 -7.13 21.65 8.35
C VAL A 39 -8.66 21.86 8.33
N SER A 40 -9.26 22.32 7.23
CA SER A 40 -10.72 22.53 7.18
C SER A 40 -11.54 21.25 6.95
N VAL A 41 -11.06 20.33 6.11
CA VAL A 41 -11.82 19.12 5.72
C VAL A 41 -11.66 17.98 6.72
N PHE A 42 -10.50 17.89 7.38
CA PHE A 42 -10.19 16.87 8.37
C PHE A 42 -10.14 17.41 9.82
N HIS A 43 -10.76 18.57 10.10
CA HIS A 43 -10.85 19.11 11.47
C HIS A 43 -11.50 18.14 12.47
N TRP A 44 -12.36 17.23 11.98
CA TRP A 44 -13.01 16.22 12.81
C TRP A 44 -12.08 15.08 13.23
N LEU A 45 -10.88 14.94 12.62
CA LEU A 45 -9.89 13.98 13.10
C LEU A 45 -9.19 14.51 14.36
N PRO A 46 -9.00 13.65 15.38
CA PRO A 46 -8.21 14.01 16.55
C PRO A 46 -6.78 14.41 16.13
N SER A 47 -6.21 15.40 16.82
CA SER A 47 -4.88 15.96 16.50
C SER A 47 -3.76 14.92 16.55
N GLU A 48 -3.94 13.84 17.32
CA GLU A 48 -3.03 12.72 17.45
C GLU A 48 -2.83 11.96 16.13
N TYR A 49 -3.78 12.06 15.20
CA TYR A 49 -3.67 11.48 13.86
C TYR A 49 -2.98 12.41 12.85
N ASN A 50 -2.75 13.69 13.20
CA ASN A 50 -1.95 14.62 12.40
C ASN A 50 -0.46 14.42 12.70
N TYR A 51 0.09 13.31 12.20
CA TYR A 51 1.51 13.01 12.36
C TYR A 51 2.38 14.00 11.58
N VAL A 52 3.08 14.88 12.29
CA VAL A 52 4.31 15.49 11.78
C VAL A 52 5.42 14.47 11.98
N GLN A 53 5.76 13.74 10.92
CA GLN A 53 6.84 12.75 10.96
C GLN A 53 8.20 13.45 10.82
N ASP A 54 8.65 14.12 11.88
CA ASP A 54 10.04 14.56 11.98
C ASP A 54 10.86 13.46 12.66
N MET A 55 11.44 12.58 11.84
CA MET A 55 12.24 11.46 12.33
C MET A 55 13.59 11.89 12.91
N SER A 56 14.02 13.14 12.70
CA SER A 56 15.27 13.67 13.27
C SER A 56 15.21 13.85 14.79
N LEU A 57 14.01 13.82 15.37
CA LEU A 57 13.77 13.96 16.81
C LEU A 57 14.03 12.66 17.60
N PHE A 58 14.26 11.54 16.93
CA PHE A 58 14.42 10.23 17.57
C PHE A 58 15.89 9.79 17.60
N SER A 59 16.29 9.09 18.67
CA SER A 59 17.64 8.51 18.74
C SER A 59 17.78 7.30 17.82
N GLU A 60 19.02 6.98 17.44
CA GLU A 60 19.37 5.85 16.57
C GLU A 60 18.76 4.53 17.05
N ASN A 61 18.78 4.26 18.37
CA ASN A 61 18.19 3.05 18.96
C ASN A 61 16.68 2.93 18.67
N TYR A 62 15.93 4.04 18.75
CA TYR A 62 14.50 4.03 18.44
C TYR A 62 14.24 3.83 16.94
N ILE A 63 15.09 4.40 16.08
CA ILE A 63 15.01 4.20 14.63
C ILE A 63 15.25 2.72 14.29
N ILE A 64 16.26 2.08 14.90
CA ILE A 64 16.52 0.64 14.71
C ILE A 64 15.31 -0.21 15.15
N ILE A 65 14.71 0.09 16.31
CA ILE A 65 13.49 -0.60 16.77
C ILE A 65 12.36 -0.42 15.76
N ALA A 66 12.17 0.81 15.23
CA ALA A 66 11.15 1.10 14.23
C ALA A 66 11.40 0.34 12.92
N ILE A 67 12.65 0.22 12.47
CA ILE A 67 13.03 -0.57 11.27
C ILE A 67 12.63 -2.04 11.46
N VAL A 68 13.00 -2.64 12.59
CA VAL A 68 12.68 -4.06 12.88
C VAL A 68 11.18 -4.27 12.96
N ALA A 69 10.46 -3.42 13.70
CA ALA A 69 9.01 -3.50 13.82
C ALA A 69 8.33 -3.30 12.46
N SER A 70 8.77 -2.33 11.67
CA SER A 70 8.24 -2.05 10.33
C SER A 70 8.43 -3.26 9.41
N PHE A 71 9.62 -3.86 9.40
CA PHE A 71 9.89 -5.03 8.56
C PHE A 71 9.00 -6.22 8.89
N PHE A 72 8.87 -6.61 10.17
CA PHE A 72 8.07 -7.79 10.51
C PHE A 72 6.57 -7.51 10.46
N ILE A 73 6.12 -6.37 11.00
CA ILE A 73 4.70 -6.10 11.19
C ILE A 73 4.10 -5.44 9.93
N ILE A 74 4.66 -4.30 9.52
CA ILE A 74 4.10 -3.46 8.46
C ILE A 74 4.40 -4.02 7.07
N THR A 75 5.56 -4.65 6.87
CA THR A 75 5.96 -5.18 5.56
C THR A 75 5.51 -6.62 5.33
N LEU A 76 5.45 -7.46 6.38
CA LEU A 76 5.12 -8.88 6.23
C LEU A 76 3.75 -9.23 6.79
N ILE A 77 3.56 -9.17 8.12
CA ILE A 77 2.37 -9.72 8.79
C ILE A 77 1.08 -9.01 8.33
N LEU A 78 1.06 -7.68 8.33
CA LEU A 78 -0.13 -6.92 7.94
C LEU A 78 -0.49 -7.13 6.46
N PRO A 79 0.41 -6.94 5.48
CA PRO A 79 0.09 -7.17 4.06
C PRO A 79 -0.35 -8.59 3.76
N ILE A 80 0.27 -9.60 4.38
CA ILE A 80 -0.16 -11.00 4.23
C ILE A 80 -1.59 -11.15 4.73
N THR A 81 -1.89 -10.65 5.94
CA THR A 81 -3.23 -10.74 6.54
C THR A 81 -4.26 -10.01 5.68
N GLU A 82 -3.92 -8.82 5.18
CA GLU A 82 -4.77 -8.02 4.31
C GLU A 82 -5.05 -8.73 2.98
N GLU A 83 -4.05 -9.31 2.33
CA GLU A 83 -4.27 -10.06 1.08
C GLU A 83 -5.11 -11.32 1.30
N LEU A 84 -4.87 -12.06 2.40
CA LEU A 84 -5.68 -13.22 2.78
C LEU A 84 -7.15 -12.82 2.97
N TYR A 85 -7.41 -11.72 3.65
CA TYR A 85 -8.77 -11.24 3.89
C TYR A 85 -9.41 -10.65 2.63
N PHE A 86 -8.81 -9.61 2.04
CA PHE A 86 -9.42 -8.86 0.95
C PHE A 86 -9.50 -9.68 -0.34
N ARG A 87 -8.43 -10.40 -0.70
CA ARG A 87 -8.37 -11.11 -2.00
C ARG A 87 -8.73 -12.59 -1.84
N GLY A 88 -8.19 -13.24 -0.80
CA GLY A 88 -8.48 -14.64 -0.52
C GLY A 88 -9.92 -14.90 -0.09
N PHE A 89 -10.43 -14.11 0.86
CA PHE A 89 -11.75 -14.33 1.44
C PHE A 89 -12.85 -13.47 0.81
N LEU A 90 -12.68 -12.15 0.79
CA LEU A 90 -13.75 -11.20 0.45
C LEU A 90 -13.99 -11.12 -1.06
N LEU A 91 -12.95 -10.89 -1.87
CA LEU A 91 -13.08 -10.82 -3.33
C LEU A 91 -13.64 -12.11 -3.93
N ALA A 92 -13.26 -13.27 -3.38
CA ALA A 92 -13.77 -14.56 -3.79
C ALA A 92 -15.31 -14.67 -3.63
N ARG A 93 -15.89 -14.01 -2.63
CA ARG A 93 -17.35 -13.96 -2.38
C ARG A 93 -18.06 -12.87 -3.18
N MET A 94 -17.31 -11.95 -3.78
CA MET A 94 -17.84 -10.86 -4.62
C MET A 94 -17.84 -11.22 -6.10
N LYS A 95 -17.48 -12.46 -6.48
CA LYS A 95 -17.39 -12.89 -7.90
C LYS A 95 -18.69 -12.67 -8.69
N TRP A 96 -19.85 -12.69 -8.03
CA TRP A 96 -21.15 -12.39 -8.64
C TRP A 96 -21.24 -10.97 -9.23
N MET A 97 -20.40 -10.03 -8.77
CA MET A 97 -20.31 -8.66 -9.29
C MET A 97 -19.45 -8.54 -10.56
N GLY A 98 -18.87 -9.65 -11.05
CA GLY A 98 -17.98 -9.68 -12.21
C GLY A 98 -16.80 -8.72 -12.03
N LYS A 99 -16.52 -7.89 -13.05
CA LYS A 99 -15.40 -6.93 -13.03
C LYS A 99 -15.51 -5.85 -11.95
N TYR A 100 -16.72 -5.55 -11.48
CA TYR A 100 -16.93 -4.54 -10.44
C TYR A 100 -16.47 -5.02 -9.05
N SER A 101 -16.31 -6.34 -8.87
CA SER A 101 -15.80 -6.92 -7.63
C SER A 101 -14.44 -6.33 -7.24
N VAL A 102 -13.55 -6.09 -8.22
CA VAL A 102 -12.23 -5.48 -7.99
C VAL A 102 -12.36 -4.05 -7.48
N LEU A 103 -13.23 -3.24 -8.07
CA LEU A 103 -13.42 -1.84 -7.68
C LEU A 103 -14.00 -1.72 -6.28
N VAL A 104 -15.03 -2.52 -5.97
CA VAL A 104 -15.66 -2.48 -4.64
C VAL A 104 -14.72 -3.05 -3.58
N ASN A 105 -14.00 -4.12 -3.87
CA ASN A 105 -13.00 -4.68 -2.95
C ASN A 105 -11.86 -3.69 -2.67
N LEU A 106 -11.39 -2.98 -3.70
CA LEU A 106 -10.40 -1.91 -3.56
C LEU A 106 -10.92 -0.74 -2.74
N ALA A 107 -12.18 -0.32 -2.95
CA ALA A 107 -12.79 0.73 -2.15
C ALA A 107 -12.89 0.34 -0.67
N LEU A 108 -13.29 -0.90 -0.38
CA LEU A 108 -13.31 -1.43 0.99
C LEU A 108 -11.91 -1.50 1.60
N PHE A 109 -10.90 -1.91 0.82
CA PHE A 109 -9.50 -1.88 1.25
C PHE A 109 -9.02 -0.46 1.59
N ALA A 110 -9.37 0.52 0.75
CA ALA A 110 -8.99 1.91 1.00
C ALA A 110 -9.71 2.50 2.23
N VAL A 111 -11.00 2.18 2.41
CA VAL A 111 -11.80 2.61 3.58
C VAL A 111 -11.34 1.91 4.86
N TYR A 112 -10.84 0.67 4.80
CA TYR A 112 -10.20 0.05 5.96
C TYR A 112 -9.07 0.93 6.53
N HIS A 113 -8.43 1.75 5.70
CA HIS A 113 -7.40 2.72 6.10
C HIS A 113 -7.93 4.11 6.51
N PHE A 114 -9.15 4.18 7.04
CA PHE A 114 -9.83 5.44 7.36
C PHE A 114 -9.08 6.32 8.39
N TRP A 115 -8.11 5.76 9.14
CA TRP A 115 -7.24 6.52 10.04
C TRP A 115 -6.30 7.51 9.31
N SER A 116 -6.19 7.40 7.99
CA SER A 116 -5.42 8.31 7.13
C SER A 116 -6.23 8.66 5.89
N PRO A 117 -7.34 9.41 6.04
CA PRO A 117 -8.32 9.58 4.97
C PRO A 117 -7.79 10.36 3.77
N TRP A 118 -6.83 11.27 3.98
CA TRP A 118 -6.14 11.99 2.89
C TRP A 118 -5.41 11.04 1.92
N LEU A 119 -5.07 9.82 2.35
CA LEU A 119 -4.42 8.81 1.52
C LEU A 119 -5.42 7.89 0.79
N ILE A 120 -6.72 7.95 1.05
CA ILE A 120 -7.72 7.03 0.43
C ILE A 120 -7.65 7.10 -1.09
N VAL A 121 -7.64 8.30 -1.67
CA VAL A 121 -7.57 8.48 -3.12
C VAL A 121 -6.25 7.97 -3.68
N ALA A 122 -5.13 8.30 -3.03
CA ALA A 122 -3.81 7.82 -3.41
C ALA A 122 -3.74 6.28 -3.41
N ARG A 123 -4.30 5.63 -2.38
CA ARG A 123 -4.39 4.16 -2.30
C ARG A 123 -5.19 3.58 -3.46
N ILE A 124 -6.38 4.12 -3.73
CA ILE A 124 -7.22 3.63 -4.84
C ILE A 124 -6.45 3.71 -6.17
N VAL A 125 -5.85 4.87 -6.48
CA VAL A 125 -5.13 5.08 -7.73
C VAL A 125 -3.91 4.17 -7.85
N ALA A 126 -3.11 4.06 -6.79
CA ALA A 126 -1.89 3.27 -6.79
C ALA A 126 -2.18 1.76 -6.88
N PHE A 127 -3.15 1.26 -6.11
CA PHE A 127 -3.41 -0.17 -5.99
C PHE A 127 -4.34 -0.72 -7.08
N LEU A 128 -5.13 0.11 -7.77
CA LEU A 128 -6.06 -0.36 -8.81
C LEU A 128 -5.40 -1.19 -9.92
N PRO A 129 -4.29 -0.75 -10.56
CA PRO A 129 -3.63 -1.53 -11.60
C PRO A 129 -3.14 -2.88 -11.06
N LEU A 130 -2.56 -2.87 -9.86
CA LEU A 130 -2.03 -4.07 -9.21
C LEU A 130 -3.14 -5.06 -8.88
N PHE A 131 -4.22 -4.60 -8.26
CA PHE A 131 -5.31 -5.45 -7.82
C PHE A 131 -6.07 -6.05 -9.00
N TYR A 132 -6.24 -5.27 -10.08
CA TYR A 132 -6.81 -5.79 -11.33
C TYR A 132 -5.95 -6.90 -11.94
N LEU A 133 -4.62 -6.81 -11.86
CA LEU A 133 -3.73 -7.85 -12.34
C LEU A 133 -3.76 -9.10 -11.47
N VAL A 134 -3.75 -8.94 -10.15
CA VAL A 134 -3.90 -10.06 -9.20
C VAL A 134 -5.21 -10.80 -9.47
N TYR A 135 -6.30 -10.07 -9.68
CA TYR A 135 -7.59 -10.63 -10.08
C TYR A 135 -7.51 -11.37 -11.42
N LYS A 136 -6.93 -10.74 -12.46
CA LYS A 136 -6.81 -11.36 -13.80
C LYS A 136 -5.89 -12.59 -13.81
N LYS A 137 -4.90 -12.62 -12.95
CA LYS A 137 -3.94 -13.74 -12.79
C LYS A 137 -4.44 -14.81 -11.83
N ASP A 138 -5.50 -14.52 -11.08
CA ASP A 138 -6.08 -15.38 -10.02
C ASP A 138 -4.99 -15.94 -9.08
N SER A 139 -4.07 -15.07 -8.66
CA SER A 139 -2.87 -15.48 -7.91
C SER A 139 -2.72 -14.70 -6.61
N LEU A 140 -3.15 -15.32 -5.52
CA LEU A 140 -3.01 -14.76 -4.18
C LEU A 140 -1.54 -14.56 -3.77
N LYS A 141 -0.67 -15.50 -4.15
CA LYS A 141 0.77 -15.41 -3.90
C LYS A 141 1.40 -14.18 -4.56
N LEU A 142 0.95 -13.85 -5.77
CA LEU A 142 1.39 -12.64 -6.45
C LEU A 142 0.94 -11.39 -5.69
N GLY A 143 -0.32 -11.34 -5.25
CA GLY A 143 -0.83 -10.22 -4.44
C GLY A 143 -0.01 -9.99 -3.18
N ILE A 144 0.24 -11.06 -2.41
CA ILE A 144 1.09 -11.02 -1.21
C ILE A 144 2.48 -10.49 -1.54
N PHE A 145 3.14 -11.06 -2.53
CA PHE A 145 4.51 -10.66 -2.89
C PHE A 145 4.61 -9.18 -3.25
N VAL A 146 3.73 -8.67 -4.12
CA VAL A 146 3.80 -7.26 -4.53
C VAL A 146 3.44 -6.31 -3.39
N HIS A 147 2.46 -6.68 -2.55
CA HIS A 147 2.06 -5.85 -1.42
C HIS A 147 3.19 -5.75 -0.38
N CYS A 148 3.79 -6.88 0.01
CA CYS A 148 4.96 -6.89 0.87
C CYS A 148 6.10 -6.06 0.27
N LEU A 149 6.38 -6.21 -1.02
CA LEU A 149 7.46 -5.47 -1.65
C LEU A 149 7.23 -3.95 -1.65
N ALA A 150 5.99 -3.51 -1.81
CA ALA A 150 5.68 -2.08 -1.73
C ALA A 150 5.86 -1.55 -0.31
N ASN A 151 5.39 -2.26 0.71
CA ASN A 151 5.60 -1.85 2.10
C ASN A 151 7.07 -2.00 2.54
N PHE A 152 7.90 -2.74 1.80
CA PHE A 152 9.34 -2.77 2.06
C PHE A 152 10.03 -1.45 1.70
N THR A 153 9.42 -0.63 0.82
CA THR A 153 9.95 0.71 0.50
C THR A 153 9.97 1.62 1.73
N ASP A 154 9.02 1.47 2.66
CA ASP A 154 9.00 2.20 3.93
C ASP A 154 10.16 1.80 4.84
N VAL A 155 10.54 0.52 4.84
CA VAL A 155 11.72 0.04 5.59
C VAL A 155 12.99 0.64 5.02
N ILE A 156 13.13 0.69 3.69
CA ILE A 156 14.28 1.35 3.04
C ILE A 156 14.33 2.82 3.46
N ALA A 157 13.19 3.53 3.45
CA ALA A 157 13.13 4.93 3.87
C ALA A 157 13.60 5.12 5.33
N LEU A 158 13.24 4.22 6.24
CA LEU A 158 13.70 4.25 7.63
C LEU A 158 15.19 3.97 7.78
N VAL A 159 15.73 3.01 7.01
CA VAL A 159 17.16 2.68 7.01
C VAL A 159 18.01 3.85 6.52
N MET A 160 17.51 4.67 5.59
CA MET A 160 18.20 5.86 5.10
C MET A 160 18.31 7.01 6.14
N LEU A 161 17.72 6.84 7.33
CA LEU A 161 17.81 7.79 8.45
C LEU A 161 18.96 7.46 9.42
N LEU A 162 19.59 6.30 9.26
CA LEU A 162 20.80 5.89 9.98
C LEU A 162 22.05 6.33 9.21
#